data_AF-A0A845QEV7-F1
#
_entry.id   AF-A0A845QEV7-F1
#
_cell.length_a   1.000
_cell.length_b   1.000
_cell.length_c   1.000
_cell.angle_alpha   90.00
_cell.angle_beta   90.00
_cell.angle_gamma   90.00
#
_symmetry.space_group_name_H-M   'P 1'
#
loop_
_entity.id
_entity.type
_entity.pdbx_description
1 polymer ?
#
loop_
_entity_poly.entity_id
_entity_poly.type
_entity_poly.pdbx_seq_one_letter_code
_entity_poly.pdbx_strand_id
1 'polypeptide(L)' 'MAHESTYQPSNGFARWMDERLPLMRVAHDTAINFPTPKNLNYWYTFGGILTFCLAVQIVTGIILAMHY' A
#
# COMPACT_ATOMS: atom_id res chain seq x y z
N MET A 1 10.26 17.73 7.02
CA MET A 1 11.46 17.16 6.36
C MET A 1 10.94 16.35 5.18
N ALA A 2 11.07 16.85 3.95
CA ALA A 2 10.65 16.08 2.78
C ALA A 2 11.58 14.87 2.65
N HIS A 3 11.04 13.66 2.73
CA HIS A 3 11.78 12.44 2.41
C HIS A 3 11.98 12.42 0.90
N GLU A 4 13.23 12.28 0.45
CA GLU A 4 13.54 12.19 -0.98
C GLU A 4 13.06 10.82 -1.48
N SER A 5 12.19 10.83 -2.50
CA SER A 5 11.61 9.62 -3.05
C SER A 5 12.71 8.74 -3.64
N THR A 6 12.92 7.54 -3.10
CA THR A 6 13.94 6.60 -3.59
C THR A 6 13.47 5.78 -4.80
N TYR A 7 12.24 6.04 -5.27
CA TYR A 7 11.69 5.37 -6.45
C TYR A 7 12.41 5.81 -7.74
N GLN A 8 13.13 4.88 -8.38
CA GLN A 8 13.65 5.06 -9.73
C GLN A 8 12.87 4.21 -10.74
N PRO A 9 12.23 4.82 -11.75
CA PRO A 9 11.53 4.08 -12.79
C PRO A 9 12.53 3.34 -13.70
N SER A 10 12.40 2.02 -13.80
CA SER A 10 13.32 1.15 -14.53
C SER A 10 13.17 1.21 -16.06
N ASN A 11 11.95 1.46 -16.56
CA ASN A 11 11.61 1.37 -17.97
C ASN A 11 11.06 2.71 -18.51
N GLY A 12 11.17 2.94 -19.82
CA GLY A 12 10.70 4.18 -20.47
C GLY A 12 9.20 4.49 -20.28
N PHE A 13 8.36 3.45 -20.27
CA PHE A 13 6.94 3.60 -19.95
C PHE A 13 6.69 4.02 -18.49
N ALA A 14 7.45 3.45 -17.54
CA ALA A 14 7.34 3.80 -16.13
C ALA A 14 7.75 5.26 -15.88
N ARG A 15 8.79 5.74 -16.58
CA ARG A 15 9.21 7.16 -16.57
C ARG A 15 8.10 8.09 -17.08
N TRP A 16 7.53 7.78 -18.23
CA TRP A 16 6.44 8.56 -18.82
C TRP A 16 5.21 8.63 -17.91
N MET A 17 4.85 7.51 -17.25
CA MET A 17 3.74 7.47 -16.32
C MET A 17 4.04 8.29 -15.05
N ASP A 18 5.25 8.13 -14.50
CA ASP A 18 5.70 8.85 -13.30
C ASP A 18 5.81 10.37 -13.50
N GLU A 19 6.13 10.83 -14.72
CA GLU A 19 6.12 12.25 -15.08
C GLU A 19 4.69 12.84 -15.17
N ARG A 20 3.71 12.06 -15.64
CA ARG A 20 2.32 12.53 -15.77
C ARG A 20 1.54 12.40 -14.47
N LEU A 21 1.70 11.28 -13.78
CA LEU A 21 1.03 10.97 -12.54
C LEU A 21 1.92 10.05 -11.69
N PRO A 22 2.56 10.58 -10.63
CA PRO A 22 3.57 9.85 -9.85
C PRO A 22 2.96 8.82 -8.89
N LEU A 23 1.99 8.01 -9.33
CA LEU A 23 1.31 7.01 -8.49
C LEU A 23 2.28 5.98 -7.94
N MET A 24 3.19 5.48 -8.78
CA MET A 24 4.13 4.44 -8.38
C MET A 24 5.14 4.94 -7.35
N ARG A 25 5.60 6.18 -7.51
CA ARG A 25 6.48 6.87 -6.57
C ARG A 25 5.79 7.10 -5.23
N VAL A 26 4.57 7.65 -5.24
CA VAL A 26 3.79 7.86 -4.01
C VAL A 26 3.49 6.53 -3.30
N ALA A 27 3.09 5.49 -4.03
CA ALA A 27 2.84 4.18 -3.45
C ALA A 27 4.11 3.58 -2.81
N HIS A 28 5.25 3.71 -3.48
CA HIS A 28 6.52 3.21 -2.98
C HIS A 28 7.00 3.98 -1.73
N ASP A 29 6.85 5.29 -1.70
CA ASP A 29 7.28 6.10 -0.56
C ASP A 29 6.35 5.94 0.65
N THR A 30 5.05 5.77 0.42
CA THR A 30 4.05 5.64 1.50
C THR A 30 3.91 4.22 2.04
N ALA A 31 4.04 3.20 1.20
CA ALA A 31 3.84 1.81 1.61
C ALA A 31 5.14 1.05 1.88
N ILE A 32 6.23 1.36 1.16
CA ILE A 32 7.47 0.57 1.20
C ILE A 32 8.58 1.29 1.99
N ASN A 33 8.86 2.56 1.66
CA ASN A 33 9.95 3.31 2.30
C ASN A 33 9.49 4.20 3.44
N PHE A 34 8.33 3.90 4.02
CA PHE A 34 7.88 4.64 5.18
C PHE A 34 8.82 4.37 6.37
N PRO A 35 9.39 5.41 7.00
CA PRO A 35 10.32 5.22 8.11
C PRO A 35 9.57 4.79 9.37
N THR A 36 9.49 3.49 9.62
CA THR A 36 8.81 2.92 10.79
C THR A 36 9.79 2.77 11.96
N PRO A 37 9.41 3.16 13.20
CA PRO A 37 10.27 2.98 14.37
C PRO A 37 10.63 1.52 14.62
N LYS A 38 11.88 1.25 15.02
CA LYS A 38 12.39 -0.12 15.23
C LYS A 38 11.90 -0.79 16.52
N ASN A 39 11.27 -0.05 17.43
CA ASN A 39 10.81 -0.53 18.74
C ASN A 39 9.29 -0.79 18.80
N LEU A 40 8.67 -1.19 17.68
CA LEU A 40 7.26 -1.59 17.64
C LEU A 40 7.02 -2.86 18.47
N ASN A 41 5.93 -2.86 19.23
CA ASN A 41 5.45 -4.04 19.94
C ASN A 41 4.39 -4.80 19.12
N TYR A 42 3.98 -5.97 19.60
CA TYR A 42 3.01 -6.82 18.90
C TYR A 42 1.63 -6.18 18.67
N TRP A 43 1.22 -5.17 19.45
CA TRP A 43 -0.08 -4.52 19.27
C TRP A 43 -0.22 -3.82 17.92
N TYR A 44 0.88 -3.37 17.33
CA TYR A 44 0.86 -2.72 16.02
C TYR A 44 0.51 -3.70 14.87
N THR A 45 0.59 -5.01 15.10
CA THR A 45 0.20 -6.03 14.10
C THR A 45 -1.32 -6.11 13.89
N PHE A 46 -2.12 -5.69 14.88
CA PHE A 46 -3.59 -5.74 14.77
C PHE A 46 -4.13 -4.89 13.63
N GLY A 47 -3.49 -3.78 13.28
CA GLY A 47 -3.91 -2.98 12.13
C GLY A 47 -3.83 -3.76 10.80
N GLY A 48 -2.76 -4.53 10.61
CA GLY A 48 -2.61 -5.41 9.45
C GLY A 48 -3.65 -6.54 9.44
N ILE A 49 -3.90 -7.15 10.60
CA ILE A 49 -4.93 -8.19 10.75
C ILE A 49 -6.31 -7.65 10.39
N LEU A 50 -6.68 -6.47 10.89
CA LEU A 50 -7.97 -5.84 10.58
C LEU A 50 -8.13 -5.51 9.09
N THR A 51 -7.07 -5.06 8.44
CA THR A 51 -7.07 -4.80 7.00
C THR A 51 -7.32 -6.09 6.21
N PHE A 52 -6.70 -7.19 6.63
CA PHE A 52 -6.94 -8.50 6.04
C PHE A 52 -8.38 -8.98 6.30
N CYS A 53 -8.88 -8.86 7.54
CA CYS A 53 -10.26 -9.22 7.87
C CYS A 53 -11.26 -8.44 7.01
N LEU A 54 -11.06 -7.13 6.82
CA LEU A 54 -11.91 -6.29 5.98
C LEU A 54 -11.91 -6.78 4.52
N ALA A 55 -10.73 -7.06 3.95
CA ALA A 55 -10.62 -7.55 2.59
C ALA A 55 -11.38 -8.88 2.40
N VAL A 56 -11.22 -9.82 3.34
CA VAL A 56 -11.94 -11.09 3.31
C VAL A 56 -13.44 -10.87 3.46
N GLN A 57 -13.88 -10.00 4.38
CA GLN A 57 -15.31 -9.69 4.58
C GLN A 57 -15.96 -9.07 3.35
N ILE A 58 -15.25 -8.20 2.61
CA ILE A 58 -15.76 -7.65 1.36
C ILE A 58 -15.94 -8.75 0.32
N VAL A 59 -14.92 -9.60 0.12
CA VAL A 59 -14.98 -10.68 -0.87
C VAL A 59 -16.08 -11.69 -0.52
N THR A 60 -16.12 -12.17 0.71
CA THR A 60 -17.15 -13.13 1.15
C THR A 60 -18.54 -12.50 1.18
N GLY A 61 -18.65 -11.23 1.57
CA GLY A 61 -19.89 -10.47 1.54
C GLY A 61 -20.46 -10.33 0.13
N ILE A 62 -19.62 -10.07 -0.87
CA ILE A 62 -20.04 -10.04 -2.28
C ILE A 62 -20.53 -11.42 -2.73
N ILE A 63 -19.81 -12.49 -2.38
CA ILE A 63 -20.24 -13.86 -2.73
C ILE A 63 -21.59 -14.18 -2.08
N LEU A 64 -21.76 -13.87 -0.81
CA LEU A 64 -23.01 -14.07 -0.08
C LEU A 64 -24.15 -13.27 -0.72
N ALA A 65 -23.94 -11.99 -1.04
CA ALA A 65 -24.95 -11.13 -1.67
C ALA A 65 -25.37 -11.59 -3.08
N MET A 66 -24.58 -12.42 -3.76
CA MET A 66 -24.94 -13.00 -5.06
C MET A 66 -25.70 -14.33 -4.95
N HIS A 67 -25.57 -15.04 -3.82
CA HIS A 67 -26.17 -16.37 -3.62
C HIS A 67 -27.32 -16.37 -2.59
N TYR A 68 -27.47 -15.30 -1.81
CA TYR A 68 -28.57 -15.03 -0.90
C TYR A 68 -29.53 -14.01 -1.51
#